data_AF-A0A7W1KZZ8-F1
#
_entry.id   AF-A0A7W1KZZ8-F1
#
_cell.length_a   1.000
_cell.length_b   1.000
_cell.length_c   1.000
_cell.angle_alpha   90.00
_cell.angle_beta   90.00
_cell.angle_gamma   90.00
#
_symmetry.space_group_name_H-M   'P 1'
#
loop_
_entity.id
_entity.type
_entity.pdbx_description
1 polymer ?
#
loop_
_entity_poly.entity_id
_entity_poly.type
_entity_poly.pdbx_seq_one_letter_code
_entity_poly.pdbx_strand_id
1 'polypeptide(L)'
;MISTVTDSVIDEVRAWQSRPLDAVYPILYLDALQVKVKDQGRVSNKAIYLAIGVNLAGTKEVLGMWASENEGAKFWLSIITELKNRGV
;
A
#
# COMPACT_ATOMS: atom_id res chain seq x y z
N MET A 1 10.28 12.30 -22.93
CA MET A 1 9.80 10.96 -22.53
C MET A 1 9.75 10.94 -21.00
N ILE A 2 8.58 11.23 -20.41
CA ILE A 2 8.45 11.37 -18.94
C ILE A 2 8.34 9.99 -18.26
N SER A 3 7.80 8.98 -18.96
CA SER A 3 7.65 7.63 -18.37
C SER A 3 8.98 6.96 -18.02
N THR A 4 10.03 7.15 -18.82
CA THR A 4 11.37 6.60 -18.56
C THR A 4 12.01 7.16 -17.30
N VAL A 5 11.66 8.39 -16.93
CA VAL A 5 12.11 9.00 -15.68
C VAL A 5 11.37 8.35 -14.51
N THR A 6 10.09 7.99 -14.66
CA THR A 6 9.33 7.27 -13.63
C THR A 6 9.83 5.85 -13.41
N ASP A 7 10.35 5.19 -14.43
CA ASP A 7 10.95 3.86 -14.29
C ASP A 7 12.19 3.87 -13.37
N SER A 8 12.90 4.99 -13.31
CA SER A 8 14.12 5.12 -12.49
C SER A 8 13.90 4.99 -10.99
N VAL A 9 12.68 5.23 -10.50
CA VAL A 9 12.34 5.15 -9.07
C VAL A 9 11.70 3.83 -8.67
N ILE A 10 11.56 2.86 -9.58
CA ILE A 10 10.82 1.62 -9.28
C ILE A 10 11.47 0.80 -8.16
N ASP A 11 12.80 0.80 -8.08
CA ASP A 11 13.54 0.10 -7.04
C ASP A 11 13.42 0.81 -5.69
N GLU A 12 13.35 2.15 -5.68
CA GLU A 12 13.06 2.93 -4.47
C GLU A 12 11.63 2.65 -3.96
N VAL A 13 10.65 2.54 -4.87
CA VAL A 13 9.27 2.17 -4.52
C VAL A 13 9.24 0.78 -3.88
N ARG A 14 9.94 -0.20 -4.46
CA ARG A 14 10.03 -1.56 -3.89
C ARG A 14 10.69 -1.54 -2.50
N ALA A 15 11.80 -0.83 -2.36
CA ALA A 15 12.50 -0.69 -1.08
C ALA A 15 11.60 -0.03 -0.02
N TRP A 16 10.83 0.98 -0.40
CA TRP A 16 9.84 1.62 0.47
C TRP A 16 8.70 0.66 0.86
N GLN A 17 8.18 -0.12 -0.09
CA GLN A 17 7.13 -1.11 0.18
C GLN A 17 7.59 -2.20 1.16
N SER A 18 8.86 -2.59 1.13
CA SER A 18 9.42 -3.59 2.06
C SER A 18 10.08 -3.00 3.30
N ARG A 19 10.06 -1.67 3.49
CA ARG A 19 10.78 -1.01 4.59
C ARG A 19 10.31 -1.54 5.95
N PRO A 20 11.21 -1.69 6.94
CA PRO A 20 10.82 -2.02 8.30
C PRO A 20 9.91 -0.93 8.86
N LEU A 21 8.97 -1.34 9.71
CA LEU A 21 7.99 -0.49 10.38
C LEU A 21 8.31 -0.43 11.88
N ASP A 22 7.81 0.62 12.54
CA ASP A 22 7.91 0.72 13.99
C ASP A 22 7.08 -0.37 14.67
N ALA A 23 7.52 -0.81 15.86
CA ALA A 23 6.88 -1.90 16.58
C ALA A 23 5.45 -1.59 17.06
N VAL A 24 5.05 -0.31 17.13
CA VAL A 24 3.74 0.09 17.65
C VAL A 24 3.18 1.28 16.88
N TYR A 25 1.98 1.10 16.34
CA TYR A 25 1.12 2.15 15.81
C TYR A 25 -0.21 2.14 16.57
N PRO A 26 -0.46 3.10 17.49
CA PRO A 26 -1.68 3.10 18.32
C PRO A 26 -2.99 3.14 17.53
N ILE A 27 -2.97 3.65 16.30
CA ILE A 27 -4.14 3.71 15.42
C ILE A 27 -3.73 3.21 14.04
N LEU A 28 -4.54 2.33 13.47
CA LEU A 28 -4.41 1.85 12.10
C LEU A 28 -5.71 2.12 11.34
N TYR A 29 -5.63 2.89 10.25
CA TYR A 29 -6.70 3.06 9.29
C TYR A 29 -6.47 2.13 8.11
N LEU A 30 -7.52 1.42 7.71
CA LEU A 30 -7.56 0.66 6.47
C LEU A 30 -8.62 1.29 5.58
N ASP A 31 -8.23 1.65 4.36
CA ASP A 31 -9.12 2.31 3.40
C ASP A 31 -8.93 1.74 1.98
N ALA A 32 -9.88 2.00 1.09
CA ALA A 32 -9.86 1.57 -0.29
C ALA A 32 -10.27 2.72 -1.23
N LEU A 33 -9.33 3.14 -2.08
CA LEU A 33 -9.57 4.15 -3.11
C LEU A 33 -9.94 3.49 -4.44
N GLN A 34 -11.04 3.92 -5.05
CA GLN A 34 -11.44 3.46 -6.38
C GLN A 34 -10.78 4.33 -7.46
N VAL A 35 -9.89 3.74 -8.24
CA VAL A 35 -9.10 4.44 -9.27
C VAL A 35 -9.40 3.87 -10.65
N LYS A 36 -9.63 4.74 -11.64
CA LYS A 36 -9.75 4.32 -13.04
C LYS A 36 -8.37 4.00 -13.60
N VAL A 37 -8.14 2.74 -13.93
CA VAL A 37 -6.88 2.26 -14.50
C VAL A 37 -7.16 1.77 -15.93
N LYS A 38 -6.31 2.18 -16.87
CA LYS A 38 -6.31 1.64 -18.23
C LYS A 38 -5.37 0.43 -18.28
N ASP A 39 -5.92 -0.75 -18.51
CA ASP A 39 -5.19 -2.01 -18.59
C ASP A 39 -5.62 -2.73 -19.87
N GLN A 40 -4.64 -3.18 -20.66
CA GLN A 40 -4.86 -3.84 -21.96
C GLN A 40 -5.87 -3.14 -22.88
N GLY A 41 -5.85 -1.79 -22.90
CA GLY A 41 -6.74 -0.98 -23.73
C GLY A 41 -8.14 -0.74 -23.16
N ARG A 42 -8.52 -1.37 -22.04
CA ARG A 42 -9.79 -1.16 -21.35
C ARG A 42 -9.59 -0.34 -20.08
N VAL A 43 -10.48 0.61 -19.82
CA VAL A 43 -10.52 1.33 -18.54
C VAL A 43 -11.47 0.62 -17.59
N SER A 44 -10.98 0.25 -16.41
CA SER A 44 -11.80 -0.30 -15.34
C SER A 44 -11.46 0.38 -14.01
N ASN A 45 -12.42 0.36 -13.07
CA ASN A 45 -12.13 0.74 -11.70
C ASN A 45 -11.34 -0.39 -11.04
N LYS A 46 -10.20 -0.05 -10.43
CA LYS A 46 -9.46 -0.94 -9.54
C LYS A 46 -9.43 -0.33 -8.14
N ALA A 47 -9.57 -1.16 -7.12
CA ALA A 47 -9.43 -0.75 -5.74
C ALA A 47 -7.96 -0.72 -5.34
N ILE A 48 -7.54 0.40 -4.76
CA ILE A 48 -6.22 0.58 -4.16
C ILE A 48 -6.42 0.64 -2.64
N TYR A 49 -5.98 -0.40 -1.96
CA TYR A 49 -6.07 -0.55 -0.52
C TYR A 49 -4.89 0.13 0.15
N LEU A 50 -5.15 0.87 1.23
CA LEU A 50 -4.18 1.65 1.97
C LEU A 50 -4.18 1.25 3.44
N ALA A 51 -2.98 1.14 4.01
CA ALA A 51 -2.78 1.07 5.46
C ALA A 51 -2.09 2.34 5.92
N ILE A 52 -2.74 3.09 6.82
CA ILE A 52 -2.20 4.33 7.40
C ILE A 52 -2.11 4.16 8.91
N GLY A 53 -0.89 4.21 9.44
CA GLY A 53 -0.62 4.15 10.87
C GLY A 53 -0.46 5.54 11.45
N VAL A 54 -0.90 5.74 12.69
CA VAL A 54 -0.46 6.87 13.53
C VAL A 54 0.63 6.34 14.43
N ASN A 55 1.83 6.92 14.38
CA ASN A 55 2.94 6.51 15.24
C ASN A 55 2.81 7.12 16.65
N LEU A 56 3.73 6.77 17.56
CA LEU A 56 3.70 7.26 18.95
C LEU A 56 3.89 8.78 19.07
N ALA A 57 4.45 9.44 18.06
CA ALA A 57 4.55 10.89 17.97
C ALA A 57 3.26 11.56 17.44
N GLY A 58 2.21 10.78 17.15
CA GLY A 58 0.96 11.27 16.59
C GLY A 58 1.03 11.59 15.09
N THR A 59 2.11 11.19 14.40
CA THR A 59 2.28 11.43 12.96
C THR A 59 1.66 10.31 12.15
N LYS A 60 0.92 10.68 11.09
CA LYS A 60 0.34 9.73 10.14
C LYS A 60 1.38 9.31 9.11
N GLU A 61 1.47 8.00 8.89
CA GLU A 61 2.37 7.40 7.91
C GLU A 61 1.63 6.38 7.05
N VAL A 62 1.92 6.37 5.75
CA VAL A 62 1.48 5.28 4.88
C VAL A 62 2.40 4.08 5.13
N LEU A 63 1.80 3.00 5.62
CA LEU A 63 2.50 1.75 5.93
C LEU A 63 2.59 0.85 4.70
N GLY A 64 1.57 0.89 3.84
CA GLY A 64 1.57 0.17 2.57
C GLY A 64 0.38 0.50 1.68
N MET A 65 0.48 0.07 0.43
CA MET A 65 -0.52 0.27 -0.61
C MET A 65 -0.56 -0.95 -1.53
N TRP A 66 -1.76 -1.47 -1.79
CA TRP A 66 -1.96 -2.69 -2.58
C TRP A 66 -3.08 -2.50 -3.60
N ALA A 67 -2.81 -2.85 -4.86
CA ALA A 67 -3.86 -2.97 -5.87
C ALA A 67 -4.42 -4.40 -5.84
N SER A 68 -5.73 -4.54 -5.72
CA SER A 68 -6.39 -5.84 -5.83
C SER A 68 -7.74 -5.70 -6.55
N GLU A 69 -8.09 -6.73 -7.31
CA GLU A 69 -9.41 -6.87 -7.93
C GLU A 69 -10.40 -7.59 -7.00
N ASN A 70 -9.90 -8.26 -5.96
CA ASN A 70 -10.69 -9.04 -5.02
C ASN A 70 -10.60 -8.46 -3.60
N GLU A 71 -11.76 -8.17 -3.03
CA GLU A 71 -11.92 -7.83 -1.61
C GLU A 71 -12.41 -9.06 -0.85
N GLY A 72 -11.63 -9.55 0.10
CA GLY A 72 -12.02 -10.69 0.91
C GLY A 72 -11.14 -10.88 2.13
N ALA A 73 -11.63 -11.66 3.09
CA ALA A 73 -10.93 -11.87 4.36
C ALA A 73 -9.48 -12.38 4.18
N LYS A 74 -9.23 -13.24 3.18
CA LYS A 74 -7.88 -13.73 2.86
C LYS A 74 -6.93 -12.62 2.40
N PHE A 75 -7.43 -11.64 1.66
CA PHE A 75 -6.64 -10.52 1.17
C PHE A 75 -6.30 -9.56 2.33
N TRP A 76 -7.25 -9.25 3.18
CA TRP A 76 -6.98 -8.46 4.39
C TRP A 76 -6.01 -9.17 5.34
N LEU A 77 -6.14 -10.49 5.49
CA LEU A 77 -5.19 -11.28 6.24
C LEU A 77 -3.77 -11.20 5.65
N SER A 78 -3.62 -11.24 4.32
CA SER A 78 -2.30 -11.09 3.70
C SER A 78 -1.69 -9.71 3.96
N ILE A 79 -2.48 -8.64 3.90
CA ILE A 79 -2.01 -7.28 4.22
C ILE A 79 -1.53 -7.21 5.67
N ILE A 80 -2.34 -7.67 6.62
CA ILE A 80 -2.00 -7.60 8.05
C ILE A 80 -0.77 -8.48 8.36
N THR A 81 -0.66 -9.64 7.70
CA THR A 81 0.51 -10.53 7.83
C THR A 81 1.77 -9.87 7.29
N GLU A 82 1.68 -9.15 6.16
CA GLU A 82 2.80 -8.39 5.60
C GLU A 82 3.26 -7.29 6.56
N LEU A 83 2.32 -6.50 7.12
CA LEU A 83 2.63 -5.47 8.10
C LEU A 83 3.35 -6.04 9.33
N LYS A 84 2.87 -7.18 9.84
CA LYS A 84 3.51 -7.89 10.96
C LYS A 84 4.93 -8.36 10.61
N ASN A 85 5.12 -8.93 9.43
CA ASN A 85 6.44 -9.38 8.97
C ASN A 85 7.43 -8.21 8.79
N ARG A 86 6.93 -6.99 8.63
CA ARG A 86 7.72 -5.77 8.53
C ARG A 86 8.02 -5.11 9.89
N GLY A 87 7.50 -5.64 10.99
CA GLY A 87 7.94 -5.27 12.34
C GLY A 87 6.87 -4.74 13.29
N VAL A 88 5.61 -4.60 12.83
CA VAL A 88 4.47 -4.21 13.69
C VAL A 88 3.97 -5.37 14.55
#